data_AF-A0A9P8EY60-F1
#
_entry.id   AF-A0A9P8EY60-F1
#
_cell.length_a   1.000
_cell.length_b   1.000
_cell.length_c   1.000
_cell.angle_alpha   90.00
_cell.angle_beta   90.00
_cell.angle_gamma   90.00
#
_symmetry.space_group_name_H-M   'P 1'
#
loop_
_entity.id
_entity.type
_entity.pdbx_description
1 polymer ?
#
loop_
_entity_poly.entity_id
_entity_poly.type
_entity_poly.pdbx_seq_one_letter_code
_entity_poly.pdbx_strand_id
1 'polypeptide(L)'
;VYNETVNDLLGKAEDWNNKKHEIRQDPVKLRTTITDVTTVDLDSPSRVNAILDQANRNRRVAATQANSRSSRSHSVFILRLIGENSTTGERSEGTLNLVDLAGSERLAHSQVSGDRLKETQNINKSLSCLGDVISALGSGKDAKHIPYRNSKLTYLLQYSLGGNSKTLMFVMVSPLQAHLSETLT
;
A
#
# COMPACT_ATOMS: atom_id res chain seq x y z
N VAL A 1 0.64 4.04 3.78
CA VAL A 1 -0.71 4.10 4.38
C VAL A 1 -0.59 3.72 5.84
N TYR A 2 -0.96 4.64 6.72
CA TYR A 2 -0.98 4.44 8.17
C TYR A 2 -2.26 5.04 8.72
N ASN A 3 -3.00 4.27 9.52
CA ASN A 3 -4.24 4.74 10.14
C ASN A 3 -5.24 5.35 9.13
N GLU A 4 -5.45 4.68 7.98
CA GLU A 4 -6.28 5.16 6.86
C GLU A 4 -5.89 6.54 6.28
N THR A 5 -4.64 6.94 6.48
CA THR A 5 -4.04 8.14 5.92
C THR A 5 -2.89 7.78 4.98
N VAL A 6 -2.75 8.53 3.88
CA VAL A 6 -1.64 8.41 2.93
C VAL A 6 -0.60 9.45 3.31
N ASN A 7 0.65 9.01 3.53
CA ASN A 7 1.77 9.86 3.86
C ASN A 7 2.85 9.69 2.78
N ASP A 8 3.42 10.78 2.31
CA ASP A 8 4.50 10.77 1.33
C ASP A 8 5.86 10.53 2.00
N LEU A 9 6.44 9.35 1.78
CA LEU A 9 7.74 8.96 2.34
C LEU A 9 8.94 9.60 1.62
N LEU A 10 8.77 10.18 0.43
CA LEU A 10 9.83 10.88 -0.31
C LEU A 10 9.83 12.39 -0.05
N GLY A 11 8.70 12.93 0.40
CA GLY A 11 8.56 14.32 0.85
C GLY A 11 9.21 14.59 2.21
N LYS A 12 9.00 15.82 2.71
CA LYS A 12 9.42 16.22 4.05
C LYS A 12 8.47 15.62 5.09
N ALA A 13 9.02 14.98 6.13
CA ALA A 13 8.21 14.39 7.21
C ALA A 13 7.34 15.43 7.94
N GLU A 14 7.81 16.69 8.00
CA GLU A 14 7.10 17.84 8.58
C GLU A 14 5.77 18.15 7.86
N ASP A 15 5.66 17.80 6.58
CA ASP A 15 4.48 18.10 5.76
C ASP A 15 3.32 17.12 5.99
N TRP A 16 3.55 15.99 6.67
CA TRP A 16 2.56 14.90 6.74
C TRP A 16 1.25 15.28 7.43
N ASN A 17 1.30 16.24 8.36
CA ASN A 17 0.10 16.75 9.03
C ASN A 17 -0.54 17.93 8.27
N ASN A 18 0.18 18.54 7.34
CA ASN A 18 -0.24 19.78 6.67
C ASN A 18 -0.69 19.54 5.22
N LYS A 19 -0.23 18.45 4.59
CA LYS A 19 -0.60 18.08 3.22
C LYS A 19 -1.45 16.83 3.23
N LYS A 20 -2.64 16.94 2.62
CA LYS A 20 -3.57 15.82 2.48
C LYS A 20 -3.45 15.24 1.08
N HIS A 21 -3.07 13.97 1.02
CA HIS A 21 -2.94 13.24 -0.25
C HIS A 21 -4.25 12.53 -0.61
N GLU A 22 -4.77 12.79 -1.81
CA GLU A 22 -5.99 12.19 -2.31
C GLU A 22 -5.71 11.14 -3.38
N ILE A 23 -6.34 9.97 -3.25
CA ILE A 23 -6.28 8.90 -4.26
C ILE A 23 -7.33 9.21 -5.33
N ARG A 24 -6.89 9.29 -6.58
CA ARG A 24 -7.72 9.52 -7.77
C ARG A 24 -7.60 8.35 -8.73
N GLN A 25 -8.73 7.93 -9.28
CA GLN A 25 -8.79 6.88 -10.30
C GLN A 25 -9.04 7.52 -11.66
N ASP A 26 -8.25 7.14 -12.65
CA ASP A 26 -8.49 7.42 -14.06
C ASP A 26 -9.13 6.18 -14.69
N PRO A 27 -10.46 6.15 -14.92
CA PRO A 27 -11.15 5.00 -15.47
C PRO A 27 -10.84 4.77 -16.95
N VAL A 28 -10.36 5.79 -17.67
CA VAL A 28 -10.02 5.68 -19.09
C VAL A 28 -8.65 5.02 -19.23
N LYS A 29 -7.68 5.47 -18.42
CA LYS A 29 -6.31 4.91 -18.43
C LYS A 29 -6.13 3.72 -17.50
N LEU A 30 -7.16 3.35 -16.74
CA LEU A 30 -7.13 2.31 -15.70
C LEU A 30 -5.95 2.52 -14.74
N ARG A 31 -5.75 3.76 -14.29
CA ARG A 31 -4.58 4.17 -13.50
C ARG A 31 -4.98 4.86 -12.21
N THR A 32 -4.28 4.52 -11.13
CA THR A 32 -4.39 5.21 -9.86
C THR A 32 -3.33 6.31 -9.76
N THR A 33 -3.72 7.49 -9.29
CA THR A 33 -2.83 8.62 -9.02
C THR A 33 -3.07 9.14 -7.61
N ILE A 34 -2.07 9.81 -7.04
CA ILE A 34 -2.15 10.40 -5.71
C ILE A 34 -1.78 11.87 -5.85
N THR A 35 -2.56 12.77 -5.25
CA THR A 35 -2.27 14.21 -5.31
C THR A 35 -1.09 14.57 -4.42
N ASP A 36 -0.33 15.57 -4.86
CA ASP A 36 0.68 16.26 -4.05
C ASP A 36 1.79 15.35 -3.51
N VAL A 37 2.01 14.19 -4.13
CA VAL A 37 3.11 13.28 -3.79
C VAL A 37 4.39 13.67 -4.54
N THR A 38 5.51 13.56 -3.83
CA THR A 38 6.83 13.75 -4.40
C THR A 38 7.11 12.63 -5.41
N THR A 39 7.40 13.01 -6.65
CA THR A 39 7.85 12.10 -7.71
C THR A 39 9.31 12.41 -8.02
N VAL A 40 10.12 11.38 -8.18
CA VAL A 40 11.56 11.50 -8.42
C VAL A 40 11.90 10.75 -9.70
N ASP A 41 12.55 11.43 -10.64
CA ASP A 41 13.10 10.78 -11.82
C ASP A 41 14.29 9.90 -11.44
N LEU A 42 14.35 8.73 -12.04
CA LEU A 42 15.35 7.71 -11.77
C LEU A 42 16.26 7.55 -12.99
N ASP A 43 17.55 7.77 -12.78
CA ASP A 43 18.60 7.67 -13.80
C ASP A 43 19.58 6.52 -13.54
N SER A 44 19.52 5.90 -12.36
CA SER A 44 20.51 4.94 -11.91
C SER A 44 19.99 4.05 -10.76
N PRO A 45 20.51 2.82 -10.62
CA PRO A 45 20.19 1.97 -9.46
C PRO A 45 20.59 2.59 -8.11
N SER A 46 21.66 3.37 -8.08
CA SER A 46 22.09 4.07 -6.86
C SER A 46 21.07 5.12 -6.41
N ARG A 47 20.41 5.80 -7.36
CA ARG A 47 19.31 6.72 -7.05
C ARG A 47 18.13 5.99 -6.41
N VAL A 48 17.81 4.78 -6.87
CA VAL A 48 16.77 3.92 -6.27
C VAL A 48 17.11 3.59 -4.81
N ASN A 49 18.34 3.17 -4.53
CA ASN A 49 18.76 2.87 -3.15
C ASN A 49 18.65 4.11 -2.25
N ALA A 50 19.08 5.27 -2.73
CA ALA A 50 19.01 6.52 -1.97
C ALA A 50 17.57 6.90 -1.59
N ILE A 51 16.61 6.74 -2.50
CA ILE A 51 15.20 7.03 -2.22
C ILE A 51 14.57 6.00 -1.28
N LEU A 52 14.96 4.72 -1.39
CA LEU A 52 14.50 3.67 -0.47
C LEU A 52 15.02 3.92 0.95
N ASP A 53 16.29 4.32 1.08
CA ASP A 53 16.88 4.69 2.37
C ASP A 53 16.20 5.92 2.98
N GLN A 54 15.91 6.94 2.16
CA GLN A 54 15.15 8.11 2.61
C GLN A 54 13.74 7.72 3.08
N ALA A 55 13.02 6.93 2.29
CA ALA A 55 11.68 6.47 2.63
C ALA A 55 11.68 5.65 3.93
N ASN A 56 12.68 4.79 4.12
CA ASN A 56 12.84 4.01 5.35
C ASN A 56 13.15 4.89 6.56
N ARG A 57 14.00 5.91 6.42
CA ARG A 57 14.25 6.90 7.49
C ARG A 57 12.96 7.62 7.88
N ASN A 58 12.22 8.13 6.90
CA ASN A 58 10.97 8.84 7.13
C ASN A 58 9.91 7.94 7.78
N ARG A 59 9.79 6.67 7.33
CA ARG A 59 8.92 5.66 7.95
C ARG A 59 9.29 5.41 9.41
N ARG A 60 10.59 5.41 9.76
CA ARG A 60 11.09 5.24 11.14
C ARG A 60 10.85 6.47 12.02
N VAL A 61 10.99 7.68 11.47
CA VAL A 61 10.70 8.94 12.21
C VAL A 61 9.23 9.01 12.56
N ALA A 62 8.35 8.66 11.62
CA ALA A 62 6.92 8.58 11.88
C ALA A 62 6.56 7.55 12.95
N ALA A 63 7.22 6.39 12.88
CA ALA A 63 7.14 5.36 13.89
C ALA A 63 7.50 5.86 15.29
N THR A 64 8.60 6.59 15.41
CA THR A 64 9.04 7.15 16.71
C THR A 64 8.18 8.30 17.20
N GLN A 65 7.75 9.22 16.31
CA GLN A 65 6.87 10.33 16.66
C GLN A 65 5.46 9.86 17.06
N ALA A 66 4.96 8.79 16.47
CA ALA A 66 3.63 8.23 16.76
C ALA A 66 3.66 7.04 17.73
N ASN A 67 4.83 6.64 18.28
CA ASN A 67 5.03 5.37 18.98
C ASN A 67 4.54 4.14 18.17
N SER A 68 4.47 4.25 16.84
CA SER A 68 4.07 3.18 15.95
C SER A 68 5.28 2.36 15.52
N ARG A 69 5.10 1.06 15.30
CA ARG A 69 6.16 0.17 14.80
C ARG A 69 6.08 0.14 13.28
N SER A 70 7.19 -0.05 12.56
CA SER A 70 7.16 -0.20 11.09
C SER A 70 6.23 -1.33 10.61
N SER A 71 5.96 -2.32 11.47
CA SER A 71 4.99 -3.40 11.26
C SER A 71 3.52 -2.95 11.24
N ARG A 72 3.23 -1.68 11.58
CA ARG A 72 1.88 -1.12 11.75
C ARG A 72 1.47 -0.16 10.64
N SER A 73 2.20 -0.16 9.53
CA SER A 73 1.89 0.67 8.36
C SER A 73 2.11 -0.14 7.08
N HIS A 74 1.25 0.06 6.08
CA HIS A 74 1.48 -0.47 4.73
C HIS A 74 2.34 0.52 3.94
N SER A 75 3.39 0.03 3.28
CA SER A 75 4.19 0.84 2.34
C SER A 75 3.86 0.44 0.91
N VAL A 76 3.76 1.44 0.03
CA VAL A 76 3.55 1.22 -1.41
C VAL A 76 4.60 2.03 -2.13
N PHE A 77 5.50 1.34 -2.81
CA PHE A 77 6.48 1.93 -3.70
C PHE A 77 5.95 1.83 -5.14
N ILE A 78 5.84 2.98 -5.81
CA ILE A 78 5.26 3.09 -7.15
C ILE A 78 6.37 3.46 -8.12
N LEU A 79 6.74 2.54 -9.01
CA LEU A 79 7.69 2.76 -10.09
C LEU A 79 6.94 2.88 -11.41
N ARG A 80 7.00 4.06 -12.03
CA ARG A 80 6.44 4.29 -13.37
C ARG A 80 7.52 4.13 -14.41
N LEU A 81 7.27 3.29 -15.40
CA LEU A 81 8.15 3.02 -16.53
C LEU A 81 7.50 3.63 -17.76
N ILE A 82 8.23 4.50 -18.47
CA ILE A 82 7.78 5.10 -19.72
C ILE A 82 8.79 4.70 -20.78
N GLY A 83 8.34 3.96 -21.79
CA GLY A 83 9.13 3.57 -22.95
C GLY A 83 8.65 4.32 -24.19
N GLU A 84 9.59 4.76 -25.01
CA GLU A 84 9.30 5.35 -26.31
C GLU A 84 10.16 4.65 -27.36
N ASN A 85 9.52 4.16 -28.42
CA ASN A 85 10.21 3.60 -29.56
C ASN A 85 10.56 4.74 -30.51
N SER A 86 11.85 5.09 -30.61
CA SER A 86 12.32 6.19 -31.45
C SER A 86 12.06 5.99 -32.96
N THR A 87 11.87 4.74 -33.40
CA THR A 87 11.66 4.41 -34.82
C THR A 87 10.18 4.51 -35.20
N THR A 88 9.27 4.01 -34.35
CA THR A 88 7.83 4.00 -34.63
C THR A 88 7.09 5.18 -34.00
N GLY A 89 7.70 5.88 -33.06
CA GLY A 89 7.06 6.91 -32.23
C GLY A 89 6.09 6.34 -31.20
N GLU A 90 6.00 5.01 -31.06
CA GLU A 90 5.08 4.38 -30.12
C GLU A 90 5.54 4.59 -28.68
N ARG A 91 4.58 4.95 -27.83
CA ARG A 91 4.81 5.15 -26.40
C ARG A 91 4.10 4.07 -25.59
N SER A 92 4.82 3.46 -24.65
CA SER A 92 4.27 2.53 -23.67
C SER A 92 4.50 3.06 -22.25
N GLU A 93 3.53 2.81 -21.38
CA GLU A 93 3.62 3.16 -19.96
C GLU A 93 3.24 1.94 -19.13
N GLY A 94 4.06 1.61 -18.14
CA GLY A 94 3.82 0.55 -17.16
C GLY A 94 3.99 1.08 -15.75
N THR A 95 3.29 0.48 -14.79
CA THR A 95 3.47 0.78 -13.37
C THR A 95 3.76 -0.50 -12.60
N LEU A 96 4.88 -0.53 -11.89
CA LEU A 96 5.21 -1.56 -10.92
C LEU A 96 4.91 -1.03 -9.52
N ASN A 97 3.99 -1.71 -8.83
CA ASN A 97 3.70 -1.44 -7.42
C ASN A 97 4.36 -2.53 -6.56
N LEU A 98 5.29 -2.12 -5.69
CA LEU A 98 5.85 -2.99 -4.65
C LEU A 98 5.18 -2.63 -3.33
N VAL A 99 4.44 -3.58 -2.78
CA VAL A 99 3.59 -3.36 -1.59
C VAL A 99 4.14 -4.18 -0.44
N ASP A 100 4.51 -3.50 0.64
CA ASP A 100 4.87 -4.09 1.93
C ASP A 100 3.70 -3.90 2.89
N LEU A 101 3.07 -4.99 3.28
CA LEU A 101 1.88 -4.97 4.13
C LEU A 101 2.28 -4.99 5.61
N ALA A 102 1.50 -4.28 6.43
CA ALA A 102 1.55 -4.44 7.87
C ALA A 102 1.25 -5.88 8.29
N GLY A 103 1.64 -6.24 9.52
CA GLY A 103 1.35 -7.55 10.07
C GLY A 103 -0.15 -7.82 10.18
N SER A 104 -0.55 -9.08 9.99
CA SER A 104 -1.94 -9.53 10.02
C SER A 104 -2.45 -9.88 11.42
N GLU A 105 -1.61 -9.71 12.45
CA GLU A 105 -1.92 -10.21 13.79
C GLU A 105 -3.20 -9.61 14.39
N ARG A 106 -4.02 -10.49 14.95
CA ARG A 106 -5.32 -10.11 15.52
C ARG A 106 -5.18 -9.50 16.91
N LEU A 107 -6.07 -8.54 17.18
CA LEU A 107 -6.17 -7.77 18.43
C LEU A 107 -6.43 -8.62 19.69
N ALA A 108 -6.94 -9.84 19.54
CA ALA A 108 -7.37 -10.69 20.64
C ALA A 108 -6.26 -11.02 21.67
N HIS A 109 -4.99 -10.89 21.28
CA HIS A 109 -3.84 -11.11 22.15
C HIS A 109 -3.27 -9.84 22.78
N SER A 110 -3.85 -8.67 22.52
CA SER A 110 -3.27 -7.38 22.90
C SER A 110 -4.13 -6.65 23.94
N GLN A 111 -3.57 -6.43 25.15
CA GLN A 111 -4.19 -5.59 26.19
C GLN A 111 -4.06 -4.08 25.86
N VAL A 112 -4.48 -3.70 24.66
CA VAL A 112 -4.26 -2.37 24.12
C VAL A 112 -5.51 -1.53 24.28
N SER A 113 -5.40 -0.41 24.99
CA SER A 113 -6.51 0.53 25.25
C SER A 113 -6.26 1.89 24.59
N GLY A 114 -7.34 2.68 24.45
CA GLY A 114 -7.27 4.06 23.94
C GLY A 114 -6.90 4.15 22.45
N ASP A 115 -6.07 5.13 22.10
CA ASP A 115 -5.74 5.44 20.70
C ASP A 115 -5.01 4.31 19.97
N ARG A 116 -4.24 3.49 20.70
CA ARG A 116 -3.58 2.31 20.14
C ARG A 116 -4.56 1.23 19.71
N LEU A 117 -5.74 1.14 20.34
CA LEU A 117 -6.78 0.21 19.89
C LEU A 117 -7.34 0.65 18.53
N LYS A 118 -7.66 1.95 18.38
CA LYS A 118 -8.13 2.53 17.12
C LYS A 118 -7.12 2.37 15.99
N GLU A 119 -5.83 2.62 16.28
CA GLU A 119 -4.74 2.40 15.34
C GLU A 119 -4.71 0.95 14.84
N THR A 120 -4.73 -0.01 15.77
CA THR A 120 -4.68 -1.44 15.42
C THR A 120 -5.92 -1.88 14.64
N GLN A 121 -7.10 -1.35 15.00
CA GLN A 121 -8.33 -1.57 14.24
C GLN A 121 -8.20 -1.07 12.81
N ASN A 122 -7.60 0.11 12.59
CA ASN A 122 -7.44 0.66 11.25
C ASN A 122 -6.42 -0.11 10.42
N ILE A 123 -5.35 -0.63 11.01
CA ILE A 123 -4.38 -1.51 10.33
C ILE A 123 -5.04 -2.81 9.89
N ASN A 124 -5.76 -3.46 10.80
CA ASN A 124 -6.47 -4.70 10.50
C ASN A 124 -7.62 -4.46 9.53
N LYS A 125 -8.27 -3.29 9.59
CA LYS A 125 -9.29 -2.88 8.61
C LYS A 125 -8.75 -2.89 7.18
N SER A 126 -7.58 -2.32 6.92
CA SER A 126 -7.01 -2.33 5.56
C SER A 126 -6.71 -3.74 5.05
N LEU A 127 -6.27 -4.66 5.92
CA LEU A 127 -6.04 -6.07 5.57
C LEU A 127 -7.36 -6.85 5.38
N SER A 128 -8.35 -6.64 6.25
CA SER A 128 -9.68 -7.25 6.09
C SER A 128 -10.34 -6.80 4.80
N CYS A 129 -10.31 -5.50 4.50
CA CYS A 129 -10.83 -4.99 3.23
C CYS A 129 -10.09 -5.55 2.01
N LEU A 130 -8.77 -5.79 2.12
CA LEU A 130 -8.00 -6.45 1.07
C LEU A 130 -8.50 -7.89 0.85
N GLY A 131 -8.76 -8.62 1.94
CA GLY A 131 -9.40 -9.94 1.89
C GLY A 131 -10.77 -9.91 1.22
N ASP A 132 -11.63 -8.95 1.58
CA ASP A 132 -12.95 -8.77 0.97
C ASP A 132 -12.85 -8.52 -0.54
N VAL A 133 -11.90 -7.69 -0.98
CA VAL A 133 -11.67 -7.41 -2.41
C VAL A 133 -11.19 -8.66 -3.14
N ILE A 134 -10.22 -9.39 -2.59
CA ILE A 134 -9.70 -10.62 -3.21
C ILE A 134 -10.81 -11.68 -3.28
N SER A 135 -11.58 -11.87 -2.21
CA SER A 135 -12.71 -12.80 -2.18
C SER A 135 -13.75 -12.42 -3.22
N ALA A 136 -14.13 -11.14 -3.31
CA ALA A 136 -15.11 -10.68 -4.29
C ALA A 136 -14.61 -10.86 -5.74
N LEU A 137 -13.32 -10.63 -6.00
CA LEU A 137 -12.72 -10.89 -7.31
C LEU A 137 -12.68 -12.38 -7.65
N GLY A 138 -12.41 -13.24 -6.66
CA GLY A 138 -12.41 -14.70 -6.82
C GLY A 138 -13.80 -15.28 -7.12
N SER A 139 -14.87 -14.66 -6.62
CA SER A 139 -16.26 -15.05 -6.91
C SER A 139 -16.71 -14.70 -8.34
N GLY A 140 -15.86 -14.05 -9.15
CA GLY A 140 -16.16 -13.79 -10.56
C GLY A 140 -17.42 -12.95 -10.77
N LYS A 141 -18.31 -13.42 -11.67
CA LYS A 141 -19.53 -12.67 -12.06
C LYS A 141 -20.61 -12.61 -10.96
N ASP A 142 -20.49 -13.42 -9.91
CA ASP A 142 -21.46 -13.45 -8.81
C ASP A 142 -21.25 -12.27 -7.84
N ALA A 143 -20.07 -11.65 -7.85
CA ALA A 143 -19.81 -10.44 -7.11
C ALA A 143 -20.37 -9.21 -7.85
N LYS A 144 -21.53 -8.72 -7.40
CA LYS A 144 -22.16 -7.50 -7.94
C LYS A 144 -21.32 -6.23 -7.74
N HIS A 145 -20.48 -6.19 -6.71
CA HIS A 145 -19.66 -5.03 -6.36
C HIS A 145 -18.34 -5.44 -5.70
N ILE A 146 -17.22 -4.89 -6.17
CA ILE A 146 -15.91 -5.05 -5.52
C ILE A 146 -15.67 -3.85 -4.57
N PRO A 147 -15.48 -4.06 -3.25
CA PRO A 147 -15.48 -3.00 -2.25
C PRO A 147 -14.14 -2.24 -2.13
N TYR A 148 -13.54 -1.82 -3.24
CA TYR A 148 -12.24 -1.13 -3.23
C TYR A 148 -12.21 0.12 -2.33
N ARG A 149 -13.34 0.79 -2.16
CA ARG A 149 -13.44 2.05 -1.39
C ARG A 149 -13.44 1.87 0.12
N ASN A 150 -13.52 0.63 0.63
CA ASN A 150 -13.63 0.38 2.08
C ASN A 150 -12.34 0.70 2.85
N SER A 151 -11.18 0.73 2.18
CA SER A 151 -9.92 1.22 2.74
C SER A 151 -9.12 2.05 1.73
N LYS A 152 -8.23 2.91 2.21
CA LYS A 152 -7.28 3.63 1.34
C LYS A 152 -6.34 2.69 0.61
N LEU A 153 -5.92 1.60 1.25
CA LEU A 153 -5.04 0.62 0.63
C LEU A 153 -5.71 -0.08 -0.56
N THR A 154 -6.91 -0.61 -0.37
CA THR A 154 -7.66 -1.28 -1.45
C THR A 154 -8.04 -0.32 -2.56
N TYR A 155 -8.31 0.94 -2.23
CA TYR A 155 -8.60 1.94 -3.24
C TYR A 155 -7.35 2.28 -4.04
N LEU A 156 -6.21 2.42 -3.38
CA LEU A 156 -4.92 2.64 -4.05
C LEU A 156 -4.56 1.48 -5.00
N LEU A 157 -4.88 0.25 -4.60
CA LEU A 157 -4.55 -0.97 -5.34
C LEU A 157 -5.64 -1.43 -6.32
N GLN A 158 -6.69 -0.63 -6.54
CA GLN A 158 -7.86 -1.03 -7.33
C GLN A 158 -7.48 -1.62 -8.70
N TYR A 159 -6.64 -0.91 -9.47
CA TYR A 159 -6.22 -1.38 -10.79
C TYR A 159 -5.10 -2.43 -10.74
N SER A 160 -4.43 -2.59 -9.60
CA SER A 160 -3.49 -3.69 -9.39
C SER A 160 -4.21 -5.01 -9.13
N LEU A 161 -5.33 -5.02 -8.40
CA LEU A 161 -6.01 -6.25 -7.99
C LEU A 161 -7.03 -6.79 -9.00
N GLY A 162 -7.87 -5.93 -9.59
CA GLY A 162 -8.92 -6.37 -10.52
C GLY A 162 -8.91 -5.64 -11.87
N GLY A 163 -7.83 -4.95 -12.19
CA GLY A 163 -7.65 -4.26 -13.47
C GLY A 163 -6.79 -5.04 -14.47
N ASN A 164 -6.30 -4.34 -15.50
CA ASN A 164 -5.28 -4.85 -16.42
C ASN A 164 -3.90 -4.84 -15.75
N SER A 165 -3.70 -5.74 -14.78
CA SER A 165 -2.46 -5.86 -14.01
C SER A 165 -2.12 -7.32 -13.77
N LYS A 166 -0.82 -7.61 -13.69
CA LYS A 166 -0.32 -8.88 -13.19
C LYS A 166 0.08 -8.70 -11.73
N THR A 167 -0.53 -9.47 -10.85
CA THR A 167 -0.30 -9.37 -9.40
C THR A 167 0.25 -10.67 -8.87
N LEU A 168 1.36 -10.56 -8.14
CA LEU A 168 2.00 -11.65 -7.42
C LEU A 168 1.98 -11.29 -5.94
N MET A 169 1.46 -12.19 -5.10
CA MET A 169 1.43 -12.03 -3.66
C MET A 169 2.38 -13.04 -3.02
N PHE A 170 3.23 -12.55 -2.12
CA PHE A 170 4.02 -13.39 -1.23
C PHE A 170 3.33 -13.46 0.12
N VAL A 171 3.02 -14.66 0.58
CA VAL A 171 2.44 -14.90 1.92
C VAL A 171 3.55 -15.46 2.81
N MET A 172 3.94 -14.67 3.81
CA MET A 172 5.00 -15.04 4.74
C MET A 172 4.37 -15.68 5.99
N VAL A 173 4.55 -16.99 6.14
CA VAL A 173 3.93 -17.79 7.20
C VAL A 173 4.98 -18.27 8.19
N SER A 174 4.64 -18.22 9.49
CA SER A 174 5.50 -18.78 10.55
C SER A 174 5.31 -20.29 10.69
N PRO A 175 6.39 -21.09 10.83
CA PRO A 175 6.30 -22.53 11.04
C PRO A 175 5.93 -22.94 12.49
N LEU A 176 5.87 -21.99 13.42
CA LEU A 176 5.63 -22.27 14.85
C LEU A 176 4.18 -22.67 15.13
N GLN A 177 4.01 -23.71 15.94
CA GLN A 177 2.69 -24.19 16.40
C GLN A 177 1.83 -23.09 17.04
N ALA A 178 2.47 -22.17 17.78
CA ALA A 178 1.79 -21.04 18.42
C ALA A 178 1.11 -20.08 17.44
N HIS A 179 1.50 -20.09 16.16
CA HIS A 179 0.98 -19.20 15.11
C HIS A 179 0.04 -19.92 14.12
N LEU A 180 -0.35 -21.17 14.42
CA LEU A 180 -1.21 -21.96 13.54
C LEU A 180 -2.56 -21.28 13.26
N SER A 181 -3.15 -20.63 14.26
CA SER A 181 -4.43 -19.91 14.12
C SER A 181 -4.36 -18.76 13.12
N GLU A 182 -3.25 -18.01 13.12
CA GLU A 182 -3.01 -16.93 12.16
C GLU A 182 -2.71 -17.46 10.75
N THR A 183 -2.16 -18.68 10.65
CA THR A 183 -1.80 -19.32 9.37
C THR A 183 -3.01 -19.85 8.61
N LEU A 184 -4.01 -20.38 9.30
CA LEU A 184 -5.18 -21.04 8.70
C LEU A 184 -6.37 -20.11 8.45
N THR A 185 -6.23 -18.83 8.79
CA THR A 185 -7.24 -17.79 8.56
C THR A 185 -7.23 -17.32 7.12
#